data_AF-A0A923X444-F1
#
_entry.id   AF-A0A923X444-F1
#
_cell.length_a   1.000
_cell.length_b   1.000
_cell.length_c   1.000
_cell.angle_alpha   90.00
_cell.angle_beta   90.00
_cell.angle_gamma   90.00
#
_symmetry.space_group_name_H-M   'P 1'
#
loop_
_entity.id
_entity.type
_entity.pdbx_description
1 polymer ?
#
loop_
_entity_poly.entity_id
_entity_poly.type
_entity_poly.pdbx_seq_one_letter_code
_entity_poly.pdbx_strand_id
1 'polypeptide(L)' 'LALGHTNGDVAGQLFLSVRTVETHRAHAMGKLRLASRAELVRWALDHDLLA' A
#
# COMPACT_ATOMS: atom_id res chain seq x y z
N LEU A 1 -1.46 5.53 1.05
CA LEU A 1 -0.06 5.16 0.68
C LEU A 1 0.52 5.97 -0.50
N ALA A 2 -0.28 6.72 -1.25
CA ALA A 2 0.20 7.45 -2.43
C ALA A 2 0.45 8.95 -2.26
N LEU A 3 0.15 9.53 -1.09
CA LEU A 3 0.48 10.93 -0.76
C LEU A 3 1.88 11.10 -0.15
N GLY A 4 2.76 10.10 -0.26
CA GLY A 4 4.09 10.10 0.38
C GLY A 4 4.16 9.38 1.73
N HIS A 5 3.04 8.85 2.24
CA HIS A 5 3.03 8.05 3.46
C HIS A 5 3.90 6.79 3.32
N THR A 6 4.80 6.61 4.28
CA THR A 6 5.57 5.39 4.49
C THR A 6 4.67 4.30 5.09
N ASN A 7 5.12 3.05 5.06
CA ASN A 7 4.41 1.96 5.76
C ASN A 7 4.33 2.20 7.28
N GLY A 8 5.26 2.99 7.83
CA GLY A 8 5.22 3.46 9.22
C GLY A 8 4.06 4.42 9.49
N ASP A 9 3.82 5.38 8.58
CA ASP A 9 2.73 6.34 8.73
C ASP A 9 1.35 5.65 8.68
N VAL A 10 1.20 4.65 7.79
CA VAL A 10 -0.02 3.86 7.69
C VAL A 10 -0.22 2.94 8.89
N ALA A 11 0.85 2.34 9.38
CA ALA A 11 0.82 1.58 10.62
C ALA A 11 0.35 2.45 11.80
N GLY A 12 0.87 3.69 11.91
CA GLY A 12 0.45 4.65 12.92
C GLY A 12 -1.03 5.07 12.78
N GLN A 13 -1.49 5.37 11.57
CA GLN A 13 -2.89 5.75 11.32
C GLN A 13 -3.88 4.62 11.61
N LEU A 14 -3.50 3.38 11.34
CA LEU A 14 -4.35 2.21 11.52
C LEU A 14 -4.16 1.53 12.89
N PHE A 15 -3.28 2.04 13.76
CA PHE A 15 -2.87 1.40 15.02
C PHE A 15 -2.40 -0.05 14.83
N LEU A 16 -1.75 -0.33 13.70
CA LEU A 16 -1.22 -1.64 13.33
C LEU A 16 0.30 -1.66 13.41
N SER A 17 0.89 -2.85 13.44
CA SER A 17 2.34 -2.97 13.27
C SER A 17 2.75 -2.74 11.82
N VAL A 18 3.93 -2.16 11.59
CA VAL A 18 4.51 -2.00 10.25
C VAL A 18 4.61 -3.36 9.53
N ARG A 19 4.98 -4.42 10.26
CA ARG A 19 5.03 -5.79 9.74
C ARG A 19 3.67 -6.25 9.22
N THR A 20 2.58 -5.92 9.92
CA THR A 20 1.22 -6.22 9.49
C THR A 20 0.93 -5.51 8.16
N VAL A 21 1.26 -4.23 8.05
CA VAL A 21 1.06 -3.45 6.81
C VAL A 21 1.87 -4.04 5.64
N GLU A 22 3.13 -4.43 5.87
CA GLU A 22 3.97 -5.06 4.84
C GLU A 22 3.39 -6.38 4.35
N THR A 23 2.91 -7.24 5.25
CA THR A 23 2.27 -8.52 4.87
C THR A 23 1.03 -8.28 4.02
N HIS A 24 0.14 -7.36 4.43
CA HIS A 24 -1.06 -7.05 3.66
C HIS A 24 -0.71 -6.48 2.28
N ARG A 25 0.30 -5.63 2.21
CA ARG A 25 0.80 -5.08 0.95
C ARG A 25 1.36 -6.18 0.04
N ALA A 26 2.18 -7.09 0.56
CA ALA A 26 2.72 -8.21 -0.21
C ALA A 26 1.61 -9.11 -0.77
N HIS A 27 0.58 -9.38 0.04
CA HIS A 27 -0.58 -10.16 -0.39
C HIS A 27 -1.39 -9.41 -1.46
N ALA A 28 -1.60 -8.10 -1.31
CA ALA A 28 -2.29 -7.27 -2.30
C ALA A 28 -1.51 -7.21 -3.61
N MET A 29 -0.19 -6.98 -3.56
CA MET A 29 0.68 -6.99 -4.73
C MET A 29 0.67 -8.35 -5.44
N GLY A 30 0.68 -9.46 -4.70
CA GLY A 30 0.56 -10.81 -5.26
C GLY A 30 -0.78 -11.04 -5.97
N LYS A 31 -1.89 -10.58 -5.38
CA LYS A 31 -3.23 -10.68 -6.00
C LYS A 31 -3.36 -9.81 -7.25
N LEU A 32 -2.76 -8.62 -7.23
CA LEU A 32 -2.80 -7.66 -8.32
C LEU A 32 -1.69 -7.89 -9.37
N ARG A 33 -0.80 -8.86 -9.14
CA ARG A 33 0.38 -9.16 -9.99
C ARG A 33 1.28 -7.95 -10.22
N LEU A 34 1.45 -7.11 -9.19
CA LEU A 34 2.28 -5.91 -9.25
C LEU A 34 3.67 -6.24 -8.68
N ALA A 35 4.72 -5.81 -9.37
CA ALA A 35 6.11 -6.09 -9.03
C ALA A 35 6.74 -4.99 -8.15
N SER A 36 6.17 -3.78 -8.15
CA SER A 36 6.74 -2.64 -7.44
C SER A 36 5.73 -1.79 -6.67
N ARG A 37 6.25 -1.02 -5.71
CA ARG A 37 5.47 0.01 -5.00
C ARG A 37 4.96 1.09 -5.95
N ALA A 38 5.73 1.45 -6.97
CA ALA A 38 5.32 2.45 -7.96
C ALA A 38 4.11 1.97 -8.76
N GLU A 39 4.08 0.71 -9.16
CA GLU A 39 2.94 0.10 -9.83
C GLU A 39 1.72 0.02 -8.91
N LEU A 40 1.89 -0.28 -7.62
CA LEU A 40 0.79 -0.24 -6.64
C LEU A 40 0.18 1.15 -6.49
N VAL A 41 1.02 2.20 -6.46
CA VAL A 41 0.54 3.59 -6.44
C VAL A 41 -0.18 3.94 -7.73
N ARG A 42 0.38 3.57 -8.88
CA ARG A 42 -0.24 3.81 -10.19
C ARG A 42 -1.59 3.10 -10.30
N TRP A 43 -1.64 1.83 -9.93
CA TRP A 43 -2.86 1.03 -9.93
C TRP A 43 -3.95 1.65 -9.05
N ALA A 44 -3.59 2.12 -7.85
CA ALA A 44 -4.54 2.74 -6.94
C ALA A 44 -5.05 4.11 -7.44
N LEU A 45 -4.24 4.86 -8.21
CA LEU A 45 -4.67 6.09 -8.87
C LEU A 45 -5.62 5.78 -10.02
N ASP A 46 -5.30 4.79 -10.83
CA ASP A 46 -6.13 4.36 -11.97
C ASP A 46 -7.48 3.76 -11.51
N HIS A 47 -7.57 3.29 -10.26
CA HIS A 47 -8.79 2.73 -9.65
C HIS A 47 -9.51 3.69 -8.69
N ASP A 48 -9.10 4.97 -8.64
CA ASP A 48 -9.72 6.01 -7.80
C ASP A 48 -9.74 5.67 -6.29
N LEU A 49 -8.79 4.85 -5.84
CA LEU A 49 -8.63 4.43 -4.44
C LEU A 49 -7.78 5.42 -3.62
N LEU A 50 -7.41 6.54 -4.24
CA LEU A 50 -6.57 7.60 -3.70
C LEU A 50 -7.25 8.95 -4.01
N ALA A 51 -8.50 9.08 -3.58
CA ALA A 51 -9.23 10.34 -3.55
C ALA A 51 -9.08 11.02 -2.19
#